data_AF-A0A7H4N7Z0-F1
#
_entry.id   AF-A0A7H4N7Z0-F1
#
_cell.length_a   1.000
_cell.length_b   1.000
_cell.length_c   1.000
_cell.angle_alpha   90.00
_cell.angle_beta   90.00
_cell.angle_gamma   90.00
#
_symmetry.space_group_name_H-M   'P 1'
#
loop_
_entity.id
_entity.type
_entity.pdbx_description
1 polymer ?
#
loop_
_entity_poly.entity_id
_entity_poly.type
_entity_poly.pdbx_seq_one_letter_code
_entity_poly.pdbx_strand_id
1 'polypeptide(L)'
;MKSIPCVLMRGGTSKGAFLLADDLPKDIQKRDECLLTIMGSGHELEIDGIGGGSPQTSKVAIISQSLSDKADIDYLFVQVIVNERRVDTTPNCGNMLCAVGGFAIEHGLVKALSPVTRVRIRNVNTNTFVDADVQTPDGKVIYEGNTQIDGVPGHAAPVALTFLNAAGAKSGQLFPTGNRMEVFDNVRVTCIDMAMPMVVIPAQSLGKNRI
;
A
#
# COMPACT_ATOMS: atom_id res chain seq x y z
N MET A 1 1.85 9.68 23.62
CA MET A 1 3.24 9.39 23.23
C MET A 1 3.94 10.72 23.01
N LYS A 2 5.20 10.90 23.43
CA LYS A 2 5.96 12.15 23.16
C LYS A 2 6.67 12.14 21.81
N SER A 3 7.00 10.95 21.28
CA SER A 3 7.56 10.74 19.95
C SER A 3 7.36 9.27 19.54
N ILE A 4 7.42 8.99 18.24
CA ILE A 4 7.41 7.65 17.65
C ILE A 4 8.43 7.60 16.50
N PRO A 5 9.26 6.55 16.37
CA PRO A 5 10.09 6.37 15.18
C PRO A 5 9.23 6.28 13.92
N CYS A 6 9.65 6.97 12.87
CA CYS A 6 8.91 7.04 11.62
C CYS A 6 9.85 7.28 10.45
N VAL A 7 9.59 6.60 9.33
CA VAL A 7 10.24 6.87 8.05
C VAL A 7 9.18 7.37 7.07
N LEU A 8 9.44 8.50 6.42
CA LEU A 8 8.59 8.99 5.34
C LEU A 8 9.16 8.51 4.00
N MET A 9 8.41 7.70 3.26
CA MET A 9 8.87 7.19 1.96
C MET A 9 7.87 7.50 0.85
N ARG A 10 8.39 7.66 -0.36
CA ARG A 10 7.61 7.54 -1.59
C ARG A 10 7.51 6.06 -1.97
N GLY A 11 6.30 5.52 -2.04
CA GLY A 11 6.02 4.22 -2.65
C GLY A 11 5.27 4.42 -3.96
N GLY A 12 5.87 4.07 -5.10
CA GLY A 12 5.26 4.31 -6.41
C GLY A 12 4.90 5.78 -6.61
N THR A 13 3.63 6.07 -6.93
CA THR A 13 3.09 7.44 -7.05
C THR A 13 2.40 7.94 -5.78
N SER A 14 2.68 7.33 -4.61
CA SER A 14 2.15 7.74 -3.31
C SER A 14 3.27 8.02 -2.31
N LYS A 15 2.95 8.71 -1.21
CA LYS A 15 3.87 9.01 -0.12
C LYS A 15 3.17 8.77 1.22
N GLY A 16 3.90 8.30 2.21
CA GLY A 16 3.31 8.05 3.52
C GLY A 16 4.31 7.63 4.59
N ALA A 17 3.80 7.49 5.80
CA ALA A 17 4.56 7.04 6.97
C ALA A 17 4.77 5.53 6.94
N PHE A 18 5.98 5.08 7.21
CA PHE A 18 6.35 3.68 7.42
C PHE A 18 6.75 3.52 8.88
N LEU A 19 6.04 2.64 9.57
CA LEU A 19 6.12 2.44 11.02
C LEU A 19 6.31 0.95 11.33
N LEU A 20 7.14 0.63 12.32
CA LEU A 20 7.17 -0.72 12.87
C LEU A 20 5.95 -0.95 13.76
N ALA A 21 5.34 -2.12 13.68
CA ALA A 21 4.19 -2.45 14.52
C ALA A 21 4.52 -2.40 16.02
N ASP A 22 5.77 -2.72 16.39
CA ASP A 22 6.24 -2.71 17.79
C ASP A 22 6.34 -1.30 18.40
N ASP A 23 6.43 -0.26 17.55
CA ASP A 23 6.46 1.13 17.99
C ASP A 23 5.05 1.70 18.24
N LEU A 24 4.00 0.97 17.82
CA LEU A 24 2.61 1.40 17.90
C LEU A 24 1.87 0.78 19.09
N PRO A 25 0.81 1.44 19.60
CA PRO A 25 -0.09 0.83 20.55
C PRO A 25 -0.70 -0.48 20.02
N LYS A 26 -0.75 -1.52 20.85
CA LYS A 26 -1.43 -2.79 20.50
C LYS A 26 -2.95 -2.67 20.42
N ASP A 27 -3.52 -1.73 21.18
CA ASP A 27 -4.94 -1.42 21.12
C ASP A 27 -5.27 -0.66 19.82
N ILE A 28 -6.23 -1.17 19.05
CA ILE A 28 -6.55 -0.65 17.71
C ILE A 28 -7.03 0.80 17.78
N GLN A 29 -7.88 1.15 18.74
CA GLN A 29 -8.40 2.52 18.85
C GLN A 29 -7.29 3.52 19.18
N LYS A 30 -6.40 3.17 20.11
CA LYS A 30 -5.22 3.99 20.43
C LYS A 30 -4.21 4.07 19.29
N ARG A 31 -4.03 2.98 18.54
CA ARG A 31 -3.19 2.96 17.34
C ARG A 31 -3.76 3.93 16.32
N ASP A 32 -5.04 3.80 16.00
CA ASP A 32 -5.70 4.62 14.98
C ASP A 32 -5.65 6.10 15.36
N GLU A 33 -5.91 6.44 16.62
CA GLU A 33 -5.75 7.81 17.09
C GLU A 33 -4.30 8.31 17.00
N CYS A 34 -3.32 7.45 17.27
CA CYS A 34 -1.92 7.77 17.04
C CYS A 34 -1.63 8.07 15.56
N LEU A 35 -2.17 7.27 14.63
CA LEU A 35 -2.00 7.50 13.19
C LEU A 35 -2.65 8.81 12.74
N LEU A 36 -3.85 9.12 13.25
CA LEU A 36 -4.53 10.37 12.98
C LEU A 36 -3.70 11.57 13.43
N THR A 37 -3.08 11.49 14.61
CA THR A 37 -2.18 12.52 15.12
C THR A 37 -0.89 12.62 14.29
N ILE A 38 -0.23 11.50 13.95
CA ILE A 38 0.98 11.52 13.11
C ILE A 38 0.72 12.23 11.79
N MET A 39 -0.40 11.90 11.14
CA MET A 39 -0.71 12.43 9.82
C MET A 39 -1.34 13.83 9.85
N GLY A 40 -1.82 14.33 10.98
CA GLY A 40 -2.47 15.65 11.06
C GLY A 40 -3.91 15.65 10.54
N SER A 41 -4.58 14.49 10.60
CA SER A 41 -5.93 14.28 10.06
C SER A 41 -6.99 15.15 10.75
N GLY A 42 -7.96 15.61 9.97
CA GLY A 42 -9.02 16.54 10.37
C GLY A 42 -8.82 17.97 9.87
N HIS A 43 -7.81 18.21 9.04
CA HIS A 43 -7.52 19.51 8.44
C HIS A 43 -7.11 19.33 6.97
N GLU A 44 -7.59 20.19 6.08
CA GLU A 44 -7.39 20.04 4.61
C GLU A 44 -5.92 20.06 4.19
N LEU A 45 -5.08 20.77 4.94
CA LEU A 45 -3.64 20.82 4.74
C LEU A 45 -2.86 19.80 5.58
N GLU A 46 -3.51 19.10 6.52
CA GLU A 46 -2.83 18.26 7.51
C GLU A 46 -1.70 18.99 8.27
N ILE A 47 -1.93 20.29 8.55
CA ILE A 47 -0.89 21.26 8.96
C ILE A 47 -0.18 20.93 10.28
N ASP A 48 -0.83 20.15 11.15
CA ASP A 48 -0.29 19.73 12.45
C ASP A 48 0.21 18.28 12.43
N GLY A 49 0.62 17.80 11.25
CA GLY A 49 1.18 16.46 11.07
C GLY A 49 2.08 16.37 9.84
N ILE A 50 2.43 15.14 9.46
CA ILE A 50 3.33 14.87 8.31
C ILE A 50 2.58 14.53 7.02
N GLY A 51 1.24 14.49 7.09
CA GLY A 51 0.39 14.36 5.93
C GLY A 51 0.57 15.52 4.95
N GLY A 52 0.16 15.30 3.70
CA GLY A 52 0.34 16.29 2.63
C GLY A 52 -0.96 16.91 2.14
N GLY A 53 -2.06 16.75 2.86
CA GLY A 53 -3.36 17.32 2.50
C GLY A 53 -4.04 16.65 1.31
N SER A 54 -3.57 15.46 0.89
CA SER A 54 -4.19 14.70 -0.20
C SER A 54 -4.21 13.19 0.07
N PRO A 55 -5.17 12.43 -0.50
CA PRO A 55 -5.23 10.98 -0.31
C PRO A 55 -3.95 10.24 -0.74
N GLN A 56 -3.19 10.80 -1.69
CA GLN A 56 -1.93 10.22 -2.19
C GLN A 56 -0.76 10.43 -1.23
N THR A 57 -0.84 11.43 -0.34
CA THR A 57 0.21 11.80 0.63
C THR A 57 -0.22 11.59 2.09
N SER A 58 -1.46 11.13 2.33
CA SER A 58 -1.98 10.74 3.64
C SER A 58 -2.17 9.23 3.74
N LYS A 59 -1.04 8.50 3.81
CA LYS A 59 -1.02 7.03 3.84
C LYS A 59 -0.06 6.54 4.91
N VAL A 60 -0.35 5.36 5.46
CA VAL A 60 0.52 4.70 6.42
C VAL A 60 0.73 3.24 6.01
N ALA A 61 1.97 2.77 6.14
CA ALA A 61 2.35 1.37 6.09
C ALA A 61 2.85 0.95 7.48
N ILE A 62 2.23 -0.09 8.04
CA ILE A 62 2.68 -0.69 9.30
C ILE A 62 3.33 -2.04 8.94
N ILE A 63 4.57 -2.23 9.38
CA ILE A 63 5.41 -3.35 9.00
C ILE A 63 5.85 -4.12 10.25
N SER A 64 5.86 -5.44 10.15
CA SER A 64 6.36 -6.33 11.21
C SER A 64 6.90 -7.63 10.63
N GLN A 65 7.65 -8.39 11.43
CA GLN A 65 7.95 -9.77 11.08
C GLN A 65 6.64 -10.55 10.93
N SER A 66 6.53 -11.36 9.88
CA SER A 66 5.35 -12.21 9.69
C SER A 66 5.34 -13.36 10.70
N LEU A 67 4.16 -13.64 11.25
CA LEU A 67 3.92 -14.87 12.02
C LEU A 67 3.55 -16.07 11.12
N SER A 68 3.29 -15.82 9.84
CA SER A 68 3.03 -16.85 8.83
C SER A 68 4.37 -17.36 8.28
N ASP A 69 4.55 -18.68 8.27
CA ASP A 69 5.69 -19.38 7.64
C ASP A 69 5.80 -19.16 6.12
N LYS A 70 4.74 -18.67 5.49
CA LYS A 70 4.66 -18.34 4.07
C LYS A 70 5.14 -16.93 3.70
N ALA A 71 5.52 -16.08 4.65
CA ALA A 71 5.98 -14.73 4.38
C ALA A 71 7.11 -14.31 5.31
N ASP A 72 7.96 -13.42 4.83
CA ASP A 72 9.04 -12.84 5.64
C ASP A 72 8.48 -11.77 6.57
N ILE A 73 7.62 -10.91 6.03
CA ILE A 73 7.04 -9.77 6.74
C ILE A 73 5.54 -9.60 6.49
N ASP A 74 4.88 -8.99 7.47
CA ASP A 74 3.51 -8.51 7.38
C ASP A 74 3.49 -7.02 7.06
N TYR A 75 2.57 -6.65 6.17
CA TYR A 75 2.28 -5.27 5.77
C TYR A 75 0.80 -4.97 5.96
N LEU A 76 0.49 -4.03 6.85
CA LEU A 76 -0.85 -3.46 6.99
C LEU A 76 -0.86 -2.06 6.38
N PHE A 77 -1.66 -1.88 5.33
CA PHE A 77 -1.96 -0.57 4.76
C PHE A 77 -3.03 0.14 5.59
N VAL A 78 -2.86 1.44 5.79
CA VAL A 78 -3.89 2.31 6.36
C VAL A 78 -4.02 3.56 5.50
N GLN A 79 -5.23 3.82 5.02
CA GLN A 79 -5.59 5.12 4.47
C GLN A 79 -6.01 6.02 5.62
N VAL A 80 -5.33 7.16 5.79
CA VAL A 80 -5.79 8.20 6.72
C VAL A 80 -6.62 9.20 5.93
N ILE A 81 -7.80 9.55 6.44
CA ILE A 81 -8.69 10.49 5.76
C ILE A 81 -8.25 11.91 6.11
N VAL A 82 -8.11 12.77 5.10
CA VAL A 82 -7.58 14.13 5.27
C VAL A 82 -8.56 15.01 6.06
N ASN A 83 -9.80 15.11 5.58
CA ASN A 83 -10.79 16.06 6.10
C ASN A 83 -11.68 15.50 7.21
N GLU A 84 -11.45 14.27 7.64
CA GLU A 84 -12.23 13.58 8.66
C GLU A 84 -11.26 12.78 9.52
N ARG A 85 -11.40 12.84 10.86
CA ARG A 85 -10.58 12.07 11.80
C ARG A 85 -10.94 10.58 11.75
N ARG A 86 -10.60 9.93 10.64
CA ARG A 86 -10.92 8.53 10.37
C ARG A 86 -9.76 7.83 9.67
N VAL A 87 -9.58 6.56 10.02
CA VAL A 87 -8.69 5.63 9.31
C VAL A 87 -9.52 4.60 8.54
N ASP A 88 -8.98 4.10 7.43
CA ASP A 88 -9.56 3.00 6.67
C ASP A 88 -8.49 1.95 6.37
N THR A 89 -8.69 0.73 6.88
CA THR A 89 -7.82 -0.42 6.67
C THR A 89 -8.43 -1.45 5.73
N THR A 90 -9.50 -1.09 5.01
CA THR A 90 -10.19 -1.98 4.07
C THR A 90 -9.36 -2.27 2.82
N PRO A 91 -8.82 -1.26 2.11
CA PRO A 91 -8.11 -1.51 0.86
C PRO A 91 -6.68 -2.00 1.08
N ASN A 92 -6.08 -2.53 0.02
CA ASN A 92 -4.62 -2.58 -0.14
C ASN A 92 -4.17 -1.34 -0.95
N CYS A 93 -2.91 -0.95 -0.83
CA CYS A 93 -2.28 0.03 -1.70
C CYS A 93 -1.02 -0.55 -2.35
N GLY A 94 -1.11 -0.85 -3.66
CA GLY A 94 0.03 -1.36 -4.44
C GLY A 94 1.17 -0.36 -4.60
N ASN A 95 0.88 0.95 -4.52
CA ASN A 95 1.91 1.99 -4.56
C ASN A 95 2.78 1.98 -3.30
N MET A 96 2.16 2.04 -2.11
CA MET A 96 2.90 2.01 -0.84
C MET A 96 3.71 0.71 -0.69
N LEU A 97 3.18 -0.40 -1.21
CA LEU A 97 3.86 -1.70 -1.23
C LEU A 97 5.24 -1.66 -1.90
N CYS A 98 5.47 -0.77 -2.89
CA CYS A 98 6.76 -0.62 -3.57
C CYS A 98 7.93 -0.30 -2.62
N ALA A 99 7.67 0.37 -1.50
CA ALA A 99 8.72 0.77 -0.55
C ALA A 99 8.86 -0.19 0.65
N VAL A 100 7.92 -1.12 0.83
CA VAL A 100 7.86 -2.02 2.00
C VAL A 100 9.09 -2.94 2.07
N GLY A 101 9.51 -3.51 0.94
CA GLY A 101 10.68 -4.40 0.90
C GLY A 101 11.98 -3.69 1.31
N GLY A 102 12.23 -2.49 0.77
CA GLY A 102 13.40 -1.67 1.12
C GLY A 102 13.39 -1.27 2.59
N PHE A 103 12.24 -0.80 3.09
CA PHE A 103 12.06 -0.50 4.52
C PHE A 103 12.40 -1.71 5.41
N ALA A 104 11.88 -2.89 5.08
CA ALA A 104 12.09 -4.09 5.86
C ALA A 104 13.55 -4.52 5.94
N ILE A 105 14.29 -4.36 4.83
CA ILE A 105 15.73 -4.68 4.78
C ILE A 105 16.52 -3.67 5.63
N GLU A 106 16.24 -2.37 5.50
CA GLU A 106 16.93 -1.32 6.27
C GLU A 106 16.68 -1.40 7.77
N HIS A 107 15.52 -1.90 8.18
CA HIS A 107 15.16 -2.09 9.60
C HIS A 107 15.50 -3.49 10.12
N GLY A 108 16.22 -4.30 9.34
CA GLY A 108 16.72 -5.60 9.78
C GLY A 108 15.66 -6.69 9.94
N LEU A 109 14.43 -6.48 9.44
CA LEU A 109 13.37 -7.50 9.43
C LEU A 109 13.66 -8.61 8.40
N VAL A 110 14.43 -8.26 7.36
CA VAL A 110 14.87 -9.19 6.32
C VAL A 110 16.35 -8.99 6.06
N LYS A 111 17.10 -10.09 6.06
CA LYS A 111 18.53 -10.07 5.73
C LYS A 111 18.72 -9.78 4.24
N ALA A 112 19.51 -8.77 3.91
CA ALA A 112 19.86 -8.46 2.52
C ALA A 112 20.70 -9.57 1.88
N LEU A 113 20.40 -9.84 0.61
CA LEU A 113 21.21 -10.59 -0.34
C LEU A 113 21.80 -9.64 -1.40
N SER A 114 22.64 -10.16 -2.29
CA SER A 114 23.23 -9.39 -3.40
C SER A 114 23.07 -10.13 -4.73
N PRO A 115 22.82 -9.44 -5.86
CA PRO A 115 22.59 -8.00 -5.98
C PRO A 115 21.12 -7.60 -5.77
N VAL A 116 20.23 -8.56 -5.55
CA VAL A 116 18.79 -8.36 -5.36
C VAL A 116 18.34 -9.18 -4.17
N THR A 117 17.48 -8.60 -3.34
CA THR A 117 16.82 -9.28 -2.22
C THR A 117 15.35 -9.45 -2.55
N ARG A 118 14.90 -10.69 -2.64
CA ARG A 118 13.46 -10.99 -2.70
C ARG A 118 12.89 -10.97 -1.29
N VAL A 119 11.85 -10.17 -1.09
CA VAL A 119 11.08 -10.09 0.16
C VAL A 119 9.67 -10.60 -0.10
N ARG A 120 9.26 -11.65 0.60
CA ARG A 120 7.88 -12.14 0.56
C ARG A 120 7.03 -11.42 1.59
N ILE A 121 6.08 -10.63 1.10
CA ILE A 121 5.24 -9.75 1.90
C ILE A 121 3.83 -10.33 1.96
N ARG A 122 3.28 -10.50 3.16
CA ARG A 122 1.85 -10.74 3.36
C ARG A 122 1.14 -9.41 3.62
N ASN A 123 0.26 -9.01 2.71
CA ASN A 123 -0.65 -7.90 2.96
C ASN A 123 -1.75 -8.35 3.93
N VAL A 124 -1.82 -7.72 5.10
CA VAL A 124 -2.77 -8.06 6.17
C VAL A 124 -4.19 -7.64 5.82
N ASN A 125 -4.38 -6.58 5.03
CA ASN A 125 -5.71 -6.10 4.62
C ASN A 125 -6.46 -7.16 3.80
N THR A 126 -5.75 -7.88 2.92
CA THR A 126 -6.35 -8.79 1.92
C THR A 126 -5.86 -10.23 2.00
N ASN A 127 -4.92 -10.54 2.90
CA ASN A 127 -4.22 -11.82 2.96
C ASN A 127 -3.56 -12.22 1.61
N THR A 128 -3.17 -11.22 0.82
CA THR A 128 -2.46 -11.41 -0.45
C THR A 128 -0.96 -11.45 -0.20
N PHE A 129 -0.27 -12.41 -0.82
CA PHE A 129 1.18 -12.54 -0.81
C PHE A 129 1.76 -11.88 -2.06
N VAL A 130 2.83 -11.11 -1.86
CA VAL A 130 3.54 -10.40 -2.92
C VAL A 130 5.02 -10.60 -2.73
N ASP A 131 5.72 -11.01 -3.79
CA ASP A 131 7.17 -11.01 -3.83
C ASP A 131 7.66 -9.65 -4.33
N ALA A 132 8.49 -8.98 -3.54
CA ALA A 132 9.15 -7.73 -3.88
C ALA A 132 10.64 -7.98 -4.13
N ASP A 133 11.11 -7.77 -5.36
CA ASP A 133 12.52 -7.86 -5.71
C ASP A 133 13.15 -6.47 -5.58
N VAL A 134 13.91 -6.27 -4.50
CA VAL A 134 14.54 -5.00 -4.11
C VAL A 134 16.00 -5.00 -4.55
N GLN A 135 16.46 -3.90 -5.15
CA GLN A 135 17.87 -3.76 -5.55
C GLN A 135 18.76 -3.60 -4.31
N THR A 136 19.69 -4.53 -4.13
CA THR A 136 20.60 -4.58 -2.99
C THR A 136 22.04 -4.95 -3.38
N PRO A 137 22.70 -4.23 -4.31
CA PRO A 137 24.11 -4.44 -4.59
C PRO A 137 24.94 -4.28 -3.31
N ASP A 138 25.94 -5.15 -3.16
CA ASP A 138 26.77 -5.24 -1.95
C ASP A 138 25.97 -5.44 -0.64
N GLY A 139 24.75 -5.99 -0.75
CA GLY A 139 23.87 -6.24 0.39
C GLY A 139 23.26 -4.97 1.00
N LYS A 140 23.21 -3.86 0.26
CA LYS A 140 22.63 -2.58 0.71
C LYS A 140 21.55 -2.13 -0.23
N VAL A 141 20.40 -1.71 0.30
CA VAL A 141 19.32 -1.12 -0.51
C VAL A 141 19.86 0.10 -1.26
N ILE A 142 19.54 0.17 -2.56
CA ILE A 142 19.76 1.37 -3.36
C ILE A 142 18.42 1.89 -3.87
N TYR A 143 18.28 3.22 -3.89
CA TYR A 143 17.12 3.90 -4.48
C TYR A 143 17.47 4.61 -5.79
N GLU A 144 18.75 4.79 -6.08
CA GLU A 144 19.23 5.35 -7.35
C GLU A 144 19.19 4.29 -8.46
N GLY A 145 18.78 4.71 -9.65
CA GLY A 145 18.68 3.84 -10.82
C GLY A 145 18.07 4.58 -12.00
N ASN A 146 17.85 3.86 -13.11
CA ASN A 146 17.45 4.44 -14.38
C ASN A 146 15.99 4.15 -14.76
N THR A 147 15.17 3.62 -13.84
CA THR A 147 13.76 3.32 -14.11
C THR A 147 12.91 4.57 -13.90
N GLN A 148 12.01 4.82 -14.85
CA GLN A 148 11.01 5.89 -14.78
C GLN A 148 9.62 5.29 -14.58
N ILE A 149 8.74 6.04 -13.91
CA ILE A 149 7.30 5.77 -13.84
C ILE A 149 6.52 7.07 -14.05
N ASP A 150 5.36 7.00 -14.68
CA ASP A 150 4.50 8.17 -14.86
C ASP A 150 4.07 8.75 -13.50
N GLY A 151 4.03 10.08 -13.41
CA GLY A 151 3.65 10.81 -12.20
C GLY A 151 4.77 11.06 -11.19
N VAL A 152 6.00 10.58 -11.44
CA VAL A 152 7.18 10.89 -10.61
C VAL A 152 8.31 11.45 -11.50
N PRO A 153 8.81 12.67 -11.23
CA PRO A 153 9.95 13.21 -11.95
C PRO A 153 11.24 12.41 -11.72
N GLY A 154 12.08 12.32 -12.74
CA GLY A 154 13.42 11.71 -12.64
C GLY A 154 13.41 10.18 -12.75
N HIS A 155 14.39 9.54 -12.11
CA HIS A 155 14.62 8.10 -12.20
C HIS A 155 14.94 7.52 -10.81
N ALA A 156 14.67 6.23 -10.63
CA ALA A 156 15.00 5.49 -9.41
C ALA A 156 15.34 4.02 -9.73
N ALA A 157 15.80 3.29 -8.72
CA ALA A 157 15.97 1.85 -8.78
C ALA A 157 14.61 1.16 -9.01
N PRO A 158 14.54 0.12 -9.87
CA PRO A 158 13.31 -0.64 -10.05
C PRO A 158 13.02 -1.53 -8.84
N VAL A 159 11.74 -1.66 -8.49
CA VAL A 159 11.23 -2.72 -7.62
C VAL A 159 10.20 -3.52 -8.39
N ALA A 160 10.43 -4.82 -8.55
CA ALA A 160 9.47 -5.70 -9.19
C ALA A 160 8.54 -6.29 -8.12
N LEU A 161 7.23 -6.15 -8.32
CA LEU A 161 6.20 -6.68 -7.44
C LEU A 161 5.41 -7.79 -8.15
N THR A 162 5.48 -9.00 -7.62
CA THR A 162 4.76 -10.17 -8.16
C THR A 162 3.66 -10.61 -7.21
N PHE A 163 2.40 -10.43 -7.60
CA PHE A 163 1.23 -10.81 -6.80
C PHE A 163 0.93 -12.30 -6.98
N LEU A 164 0.96 -13.07 -5.88
CA LEU A 164 0.93 -14.54 -5.93
C LEU A 164 -0.49 -15.14 -5.86
N ASN A 165 -1.41 -14.48 -5.15
CA ASN A 165 -2.78 -14.95 -4.91
C ASN A 165 -3.80 -13.80 -4.90
N ALA A 166 -3.72 -12.91 -5.90
CA ALA A 166 -4.58 -11.72 -5.97
C ALA A 166 -6.05 -11.99 -6.33
N ALA A 167 -6.36 -13.14 -6.95
CA ALA A 167 -7.73 -13.44 -7.39
C ALA A 167 -8.66 -13.69 -6.19
N GLY A 168 -9.77 -12.95 -6.13
CA GLY A 168 -10.76 -13.09 -5.05
C GLY A 168 -10.22 -12.65 -3.69
N ALA A 169 -9.32 -11.69 -3.63
CA ALA A 169 -8.62 -11.28 -2.41
C ALA A 169 -9.55 -10.82 -1.27
N LYS A 170 -10.77 -10.37 -1.60
CA LYS A 170 -11.82 -10.02 -0.62
C LYS A 170 -13.08 -10.87 -0.77
N SER A 171 -13.45 -11.25 -1.99
CA SER A 171 -14.70 -11.95 -2.29
C SER A 171 -14.57 -13.48 -2.29
N GLY A 172 -13.34 -14.00 -2.32
CA GLY A 172 -13.05 -15.42 -2.56
C GLY A 172 -13.22 -15.87 -4.02
N GLN A 173 -13.66 -15.00 -4.94
CA GLN A 173 -13.88 -15.32 -6.35
C GLN A 173 -13.41 -14.20 -7.27
N LEU A 174 -12.79 -14.54 -8.40
CA LEU A 174 -12.38 -13.55 -9.41
C LEU A 174 -13.58 -12.72 -9.92
N PHE A 175 -14.73 -13.37 -10.12
CA PHE A 175 -16.00 -12.72 -10.46
C PHE A 175 -16.99 -12.94 -9.31
N PRO A 176 -17.12 -11.99 -8.36
CA PRO A 176 -17.93 -12.18 -7.16
C PRO A 176 -19.41 -12.52 -7.41
N THR A 177 -19.94 -12.12 -8.57
CA THR A 177 -21.33 -12.40 -8.97
C THR A 177 -21.49 -13.73 -9.72
N GLY A 178 -20.38 -14.43 -10.00
CA GLY A 178 -20.34 -15.61 -10.87
C GLY A 178 -20.34 -15.29 -12.37
N ASN A 179 -20.65 -14.05 -12.78
CA ASN A 179 -20.70 -13.65 -14.19
C ASN A 179 -19.55 -12.71 -14.56
N ARG A 180 -19.09 -12.80 -15.82
CA ARG A 180 -18.11 -11.85 -16.37
C ARG A 180 -18.72 -10.48 -16.69
N MET A 181 -20.05 -10.41 -16.77
CA MET A 181 -20.80 -9.22 -17.13
C MET A 181 -22.12 -9.22 -16.39
N GLU A 182 -22.44 -8.08 -15.80
CA GLU A 182 -23.71 -7.78 -15.15
C GLU A 182 -24.37 -6.59 -15.84
N VAL A 183 -25.68 -6.42 -15.62
CA VAL A 183 -26.41 -5.22 -16.02
C VAL A 183 -27.02 -4.58 -14.78
N PHE A 184 -26.55 -3.38 -14.44
CA PHE A 184 -27.16 -2.52 -13.41
C PHE A 184 -27.55 -1.20 -14.07
N ASP A 185 -28.75 -0.70 -13.79
CA ASP A 185 -29.25 0.56 -14.35
C ASP A 185 -29.14 0.67 -15.88
N ASN A 186 -29.38 -0.45 -16.58
CA ASN A 186 -29.20 -0.60 -18.03
C ASN A 186 -27.76 -0.40 -18.55
N VAL A 187 -26.77 -0.43 -17.66
CA VAL A 187 -25.34 -0.33 -17.98
C VAL A 187 -24.67 -1.69 -17.78
N ARG A 188 -23.91 -2.11 -18.80
CA ARG A 188 -23.08 -3.32 -18.73
C ARG A 188 -21.85 -3.04 -17.88
N VAL A 189 -21.63 -3.84 -16.84
CA VAL A 189 -20.47 -3.73 -15.95
C VAL A 189 -19.78 -5.07 -15.78
N THR A 190 -18.52 -5.03 -15.34
CA THR A 190 -17.82 -6.21 -14.83
C THR A 190 -17.47 -6.00 -13.37
N CYS A 191 -18.04 -6.83 -12.49
CA CYS A 191 -17.62 -6.92 -11.10
C CYS A 191 -16.45 -7.91 -11.02
N ILE A 192 -15.25 -7.43 -10.71
CA ILE A 192 -14.03 -8.24 -10.65
C ILE A 192 -13.30 -7.99 -9.34
N ASP A 193 -12.76 -9.05 -8.74
CA ASP A 193 -11.86 -8.96 -7.59
C ASP A 193 -10.51 -9.59 -7.94
N MET A 194 -9.57 -8.73 -8.32
CA MET A 194 -8.18 -9.10 -8.59
C MET A 194 -7.29 -8.06 -7.89
N ALA A 195 -6.77 -8.42 -6.72
CA ALA A 195 -6.10 -7.58 -5.72
C ALA A 195 -6.99 -6.54 -5.02
N MET A 196 -8.00 -6.01 -5.71
CA MET A 196 -8.99 -5.09 -5.18
C MET A 196 -10.35 -5.33 -5.87
N PRO A 197 -11.46 -5.35 -5.11
CA PRO A 197 -12.80 -5.35 -5.70
C PRO A 197 -13.06 -4.09 -6.50
N MET A 198 -13.47 -4.25 -7.76
CA MET A 198 -13.76 -3.16 -8.69
C MET A 198 -15.05 -3.44 -9.48
N VAL A 199 -15.73 -2.36 -9.83
CA VAL A 199 -16.79 -2.36 -10.85
C VAL A 199 -16.25 -1.62 -12.07
N VAL A 200 -15.99 -2.37 -13.14
CA VAL A 200 -15.48 -1.81 -14.39
C VAL A 200 -16.67 -1.39 -15.25
N ILE A 201 -16.74 -0.11 -15.57
CA ILE A 201 -17.83 0.50 -16.34
C ILE A 201 -17.25 1.18 -17.58
N PRO A 202 -17.76 0.92 -18.78
CA PRO A 202 -17.38 1.68 -19.97
C PRO A 202 -17.71 3.17 -19.78
N ALA A 203 -16.72 4.05 -19.97
CA ALA A 203 -16.89 5.50 -19.78
C ALA A 203 -18.04 6.10 -20.61
N GLN A 204 -18.23 5.61 -21.84
CA GLN A 204 -19.29 6.04 -22.75
C GLN A 204 -20.70 5.77 -22.19
N SER A 205 -20.87 4.71 -21.39
CA SER A 205 -22.15 4.41 -20.73
C SER A 205 -22.53 5.44 -19.66
N LEU A 206 -21.58 6.28 -19.25
CA LEU A 206 -21.77 7.40 -18.32
C LEU A 206 -21.70 8.77 -19.03
N GLY A 207 -21.81 8.80 -20.36
CA GLY A 207 -21.72 10.03 -21.15
C GLY A 207 -20.32 10.68 -21.15
N LYS A 208 -19.26 9.94 -20.80
CA LYS A 208 -17.88 10.42 -20.84
C LYS A 208 -17.19 9.95 -22.12
N ASN A 209 -16.83 10.91 -22.97
CA ASN A 209 -16.00 10.69 -24.15
C ASN A 209 -14.55 11.09 -23.84
N ARG A 210 -13.58 10.53 -24.58
CA ARG A 210 -12.21 11.07 -24.55
C ARG A 210 -12.27 12.52 -25.04
N ILE A 211 -11.75 13.44 -24.23
CA ILE A 211 -11.43 14.82 -24.66
C ILE A 211 -10.17 14.73 -25.53
#